data_AF-A0A7V4IVV7-F1
#
_entry.id   AF-A0A7V4IVV7-F1
#
_cell.length_a   1.000
_cell.length_b   1.000
_cell.length_c   1.000
_cell.angle_alpha   90.00
_cell.angle_beta   90.00
_cell.angle_gamma   90.00
#
_symmetry.space_group_name_H-M   'P 1'
#
loop_
_entity.id
_entity.type
_entity.pdbx_description
1 polymer ?
#
loop_
_entity_poly.entity_id
_entity_poly.type
_entity_poly.pdbx_seq_one_letter_code
_entity_poly.pdbx_strand_id
1 'polypeptide(L)'
;MAGLTKVWLYLDFCQEGRCGVLTLSAGFTLDEVPDLEAVNAWNRDRRFSRAFLDEEGTVWVESDLDLTGGVSLGAVRAFLDLFAEEILPDFMDHIGFKP
;
A
#
# COMPACT_ATOMS: atom_id res chain seq x y z
N MET A 1 -1.49 -10.37 18.44
CA MET A 1 -1.58 -8.98 18.91
C MET A 1 -1.66 -8.13 17.68
N ALA A 2 -2.68 -7.28 17.60
CA ALA A 2 -2.80 -6.32 16.52
C ALA A 2 -1.58 -5.38 16.49
N GLY A 3 -1.12 -5.04 15.29
CA GLY A 3 0.01 -4.14 15.12
C GLY A 3 0.29 -3.84 13.66
N LEU A 4 0.87 -2.66 13.43
CA LEU A 4 1.49 -2.33 12.15
C LEU A 4 2.71 -3.23 12.00
N THR A 5 2.60 -4.22 11.14
CA THR A 5 3.64 -5.23 10.99
C THR A 5 4.86 -4.58 10.34
N LYS A 6 4.67 -3.91 9.19
CA LYS A 6 5.75 -3.26 8.42
C LYS A 6 5.24 -2.16 7.49
N VAL A 7 6.06 -1.13 7.26
CA VAL A 7 5.93 -0.18 6.14
C VAL A 7 7.18 -0.32 5.28
N TRP A 8 7.00 -0.57 3.99
CA TRP A 8 8.07 -0.74 3.03
C TRP A 8 8.00 0.30 1.94
N LEU A 9 9.18 0.76 1.53
CA LEU A 9 9.42 1.41 0.26
C LEU A 9 10.46 0.57 -0.47
N TYR A 10 10.16 0.12 -1.67
CA TYR A 10 11.11 -0.64 -2.47
C TYR A 10 11.01 -0.31 -3.95
N LEU A 11 12.08 -0.62 -4.67
CA LEU A 11 12.18 -0.46 -6.11
C LEU A 11 12.20 -1.83 -6.77
N ASP A 12 11.46 -1.97 -7.87
CA ASP A 12 11.38 -3.21 -8.64
C ASP A 12 11.67 -2.98 -10.13
N PHE A 13 11.85 -4.07 -10.87
CA PHE A 13 12.21 -4.09 -12.28
C PHE A 13 13.52 -3.32 -12.56
N CYS A 14 14.54 -3.53 -11.73
CA CYS A 14 15.81 -2.86 -11.84
C CYS A 14 16.73 -3.46 -12.93
N GLN A 15 17.14 -2.64 -13.90
CA GLN A 15 18.07 -2.98 -14.97
C GLN A 15 19.07 -1.83 -15.19
N GLU A 16 20.36 -2.15 -15.29
CA GLU A 16 21.43 -1.18 -15.59
C GLU A 16 21.41 0.08 -14.70
N GLY A 17 21.12 -0.09 -13.41
CA GLY A 17 21.10 1.01 -12.43
C GLY A 17 19.85 1.89 -12.46
N ARG A 18 18.81 1.51 -13.21
CA ARG A 18 17.48 2.15 -13.20
C ARG A 18 16.42 1.13 -12.83
N CYS A 19 15.39 1.55 -12.09
CA CYS A 19 14.27 0.70 -11.71
C CYS A 19 12.98 1.19 -12.38
N GLY A 20 12.09 0.26 -12.70
CA GLY A 20 10.85 0.55 -13.41
C GLY A 20 9.69 0.88 -12.50
N VAL A 21 9.72 0.46 -11.23
CA VAL A 21 8.61 0.65 -10.29
C VAL A 21 9.14 1.10 -8.94
N LEU A 22 8.43 2.03 -8.32
CA LEU A 22 8.52 2.36 -6.90
C LEU A 22 7.23 1.91 -6.21
N THR A 23 7.35 1.06 -5.20
CA THR A 23 6.21 0.53 -4.45
C THR A 23 6.25 0.99 -3.00
N LEU A 24 5.08 1.35 -2.47
CA LEU A 24 4.82 1.57 -1.05
C LEU A 24 3.86 0.50 -0.57
N SER A 25 4.18 -0.14 0.55
CA SER A 25 3.40 -1.27 1.08
C SER A 25 3.31 -1.19 2.61
N ALA A 26 2.12 -1.40 3.16
CA ALA A 26 1.89 -1.47 4.60
C ALA A 26 1.08 -2.72 4.95
N GLY A 27 1.57 -3.50 5.90
CA GLY A 27 0.95 -4.74 6.37
C GLY A 27 0.50 -4.63 7.82
N PHE A 28 -0.69 -5.16 8.13
CA PHE A 28 -1.33 -5.08 9.43
C PHE A 28 -1.76 -6.47 9.90
N THR A 29 -1.33 -6.86 11.09
CA THR A 29 -1.94 -7.98 11.80
C THR A 29 -3.05 -7.42 12.68
N LEU A 30 -4.23 -8.04 12.66
CA LEU A 30 -5.40 -7.64 13.45
C LEU A 30 -5.78 -8.76 14.41
N ASP A 31 -6.47 -8.41 15.51
CA ASP A 31 -6.97 -9.43 16.44
C ASP A 31 -8.13 -10.23 15.82
N GLU A 32 -8.90 -9.60 14.93
CA GLU A 32 -9.89 -10.24 14.06
C GLU A 32 -9.51 -9.99 12.61
N VAL A 33 -9.32 -11.08 11.85
CA VAL A 33 -8.94 -11.00 10.44
C VAL A 33 -10.17 -10.62 9.61
N PRO A 34 -10.14 -9.54 8.82
CA PRO A 34 -11.26 -9.16 7.96
C PRO A 34 -11.50 -10.22 6.89
N ASP A 35 -12.74 -10.34 6.43
CA ASP A 35 -13.04 -11.23 5.30
C ASP A 35 -12.60 -10.61 3.95
N LEU A 36 -12.60 -11.46 2.91
CA LEU A 36 -12.23 -11.04 1.56
C LEU A 36 -13.21 -10.02 0.96
N GLU A 37 -14.47 -9.98 1.41
CA GLU A 37 -15.45 -9.01 0.91
C GLU A 37 -15.11 -7.61 1.40
N ALA A 38 -14.79 -7.47 2.69
CA ALA A 38 -14.33 -6.23 3.30
C ALA A 38 -13.04 -5.72 2.64
N VAL A 39 -12.07 -6.59 2.39
CA VAL A 39 -10.81 -6.20 1.73
C VAL A 39 -11.04 -5.84 0.26
N ASN A 40 -11.88 -6.59 -0.45
CA ASN A 40 -12.21 -6.28 -1.85
C ASN A 40 -13.00 -4.98 -2.01
N ALA A 41 -13.81 -4.59 -1.03
CA ALA A 41 -14.53 -3.31 -1.04
C ALA A 41 -13.57 -2.12 -1.18
N TRP A 42 -12.38 -2.18 -0.55
CA TRP A 42 -11.34 -1.16 -0.73
C TRP A 42 -10.97 -0.97 -2.21
N ASN A 43 -10.67 -2.07 -2.90
CA ASN A 43 -10.25 -2.05 -4.31
C ASN A 43 -11.36 -1.55 -5.26
N ARG A 44 -12.63 -1.73 -4.87
CA ARG A 44 -13.78 -1.22 -5.63
C ARG A 44 -13.96 0.29 -5.43
N ASP A 45 -13.82 0.76 -4.19
CA ASP A 45 -14.26 2.09 -3.79
C ASP A 45 -13.10 3.12 -3.76
N ARG A 46 -11.85 2.66 -3.79
CA ARG A 46 -10.65 3.50 -3.76
C ARG A 46 -9.80 3.32 -5.02
N ARG A 47 -8.98 4.33 -5.32
CA ARG A 47 -8.03 4.33 -6.45
C ARG A 47 -6.62 4.58 -5.93
N PHE A 48 -5.64 4.29 -6.79
CA PHE A 48 -4.21 4.49 -6.53
C PHE A 48 -3.62 3.57 -5.47
N SER A 49 -4.40 2.63 -4.93
CA SER A 49 -3.89 1.54 -4.13
C SER A 49 -4.69 0.27 -4.39
N ARG A 50 -4.11 -0.85 -3.92
CA ARG A 50 -4.77 -2.14 -3.84
C ARG A 50 -4.61 -2.70 -2.44
N ALA A 51 -5.54 -3.55 -2.03
CA ALA A 51 -5.47 -4.28 -0.78
C ALA A 51 -5.69 -5.79 -0.99
N PHE A 52 -5.05 -6.59 -0.15
CA PHE A 52 -5.15 -8.06 -0.17
C PHE A 52 -4.87 -8.65 1.21
N LEU A 53 -5.26 -9.91 1.41
CA LEU A 53 -4.89 -10.74 2.55
C LEU A 53 -3.83 -11.74 2.10
N ASP A 54 -2.79 -11.92 2.91
CA ASP A 54 -1.83 -13.01 2.73
C ASP A 54 -2.28 -14.31 3.41
N GLU A 55 -1.47 -15.36 3.27
CA GLU A 55 -1.77 -16.69 3.81
C GLU A 55 -1.72 -16.72 5.34
N GLU A 56 -1.04 -15.77 5.96
CA GLU A 56 -0.93 -15.59 7.41
C GLU A 56 -2.06 -14.73 8.00
N GLY A 57 -2.95 -14.19 7.17
CA GLY A 57 -4.05 -13.32 7.61
C GLY A 57 -3.62 -11.88 7.90
N THR A 58 -2.43 -11.47 7.45
CA THR A 58 -2.03 -10.06 7.42
C THR A 58 -2.77 -9.37 6.29
N VAL A 59 -3.38 -8.24 6.59
CA VAL A 59 -4.00 -7.39 5.57
C VAL A 59 -3.01 -6.36 5.09
N TRP A 60 -2.88 -6.22 3.77
CA TRP A 60 -1.93 -5.35 3.10
C TRP A 60 -2.65 -4.26 2.32
N VAL A 61 -2.05 -3.07 2.27
CA VAL A 61 -2.36 -2.02 1.28
C VAL A 61 -1.08 -1.59 0.56
N GLU A 62 -1.16 -1.51 -0.75
CA GLU A 62 -0.01 -1.20 -1.63
C GLU A 62 -0.36 -0.14 -2.67
N SER A 63 0.63 0.65 -3.03
CA SER A 63 0.55 1.63 -4.12
C SER A 63 1.84 1.58 -4.94
N ASP A 64 1.68 1.66 -6.26
CA ASP A 64 2.78 1.55 -7.22
C ASP A 64 2.88 2.80 -8.09
N LEU A 65 4.10 3.28 -8.29
CA LEU A 65 4.44 4.32 -9.25
C LEU A 65 5.31 3.74 -10.35
N ASP A 66 4.80 3.78 -11.58
CA ASP A 66 5.56 3.47 -12.78
C ASP A 66 6.61 4.57 -13.04
N LEU A 67 7.88 4.18 -13.02
CA LEU A 67 9.03 5.04 -13.27
C LEU A 67 9.51 4.97 -14.73
N THR A 68 8.94 4.06 -15.54
CA THR A 68 9.33 3.89 -16.94
C THR A 68 9.01 5.13 -17.75
N GLY A 69 9.85 5.43 -18.76
CA GLY A 69 9.72 6.67 -19.54
C GLY A 69 10.15 7.95 -18.81
N GLY A 70 10.41 7.88 -17.51
CA GLY A 70 10.87 8.99 -16.68
C GLY A 70 9.71 9.72 -15.99
N VAL A 71 9.91 10.00 -14.70
CA VAL A 71 8.97 10.74 -13.86
C VAL A 71 9.60 12.02 -13.33
N SER A 72 8.78 13.03 -13.05
CA SER A 72 9.28 14.24 -12.38
C SER A 72 9.44 13.99 -10.88
N LEU A 73 10.35 14.72 -10.24
CA LEU A 73 10.46 14.71 -8.77
C LEU A 73 9.15 15.11 -8.08
N GLY A 74 8.37 16.01 -8.70
CA GLY A 74 7.07 16.42 -8.19
C GLY A 74 6.06 15.27 -8.19
N ALA A 75 6.05 14.42 -9.22
CA ALA A 75 5.19 13.24 -9.29
C ALA A 75 5.56 12.22 -8.19
N VAL A 76 6.86 12.01 -7.96
CA VAL A 76 7.33 11.12 -6.88
C VAL A 76 6.88 11.66 -5.51
N ARG A 77 7.02 12.97 -5.25
CA ARG A 77 6.54 13.56 -3.99
C ARG A 77 5.03 13.40 -3.82
N ALA A 78 4.25 13.76 -4.83
CA ALA A 78 2.79 13.61 -4.79
C ALA A 78 2.36 12.16 -4.55
N PHE A 79 3.07 11.18 -5.10
CA PHE A 79 2.83 9.76 -4.85
C PHE A 79 3.12 9.37 -3.38
N LEU A 80 4.24 9.81 -2.81
CA LEU A 80 4.58 9.57 -1.41
C LEU A 80 3.56 10.23 -0.47
N ASP A 81 3.19 11.48 -0.74
CA ASP A 81 2.25 12.26 0.06
C ASP A 81 0.85 11.62 0.01
N LEU A 82 0.36 11.26 -1.19
CA LEU A 82 -0.93 10.56 -1.36
C LEU A 82 -0.98 9.26 -0.54
N PHE A 83 0.11 8.48 -0.53
CA PHE A 83 0.14 7.25 0.25
C PHE A 83 0.12 7.52 1.76
N ALA A 84 0.98 8.41 2.23
CA ALA A 84 1.17 8.68 3.65
C ALA A 84 0.01 9.45 4.29
N GLU A 85 -0.57 10.41 3.57
CA GLU A 85 -1.55 11.35 4.10
C GLU A 85 -3.00 10.94 3.80
N GLU A 86 -3.24 10.11 2.77
CA GLU A 86 -4.60 9.69 2.39
C GLU A 86 -4.77 8.17 2.44
N ILE A 87 -4.03 7.41 1.62
CA ILE A 87 -4.27 5.96 1.46
C ILE A 87 -4.09 5.22 2.78
N LEU A 88 -2.96 5.44 3.46
CA LEU A 88 -2.63 4.72 4.69
C LEU A 88 -3.63 4.99 5.83
N PRO A 89 -3.93 6.26 6.21
CA PRO A 89 -4.91 6.53 7.25
C PRO A 89 -6.32 6.06 6.87
N ASP A 90 -6.77 6.28 5.63
CA ASP A 90 -8.10 5.81 5.18
C ASP A 90 -8.20 4.29 5.21
N PHE A 91 -7.11 3.58 4.89
CA PHE A 91 -7.08 2.13 4.95
C PHE A 91 -7.10 1.63 6.39
N MET A 92 -6.36 2.28 7.29
CA MET A 92 -6.38 1.96 8.72
C MET A 92 -7.81 2.11 9.28
N ASP A 93 -8.51 3.18 8.93
CA ASP A 93 -9.91 3.37 9.30
C ASP A 93 -10.82 2.29 8.70
N HIS A 94 -10.61 1.93 7.42
CA HIS A 94 -11.37 0.89 6.71
C HIS A 94 -11.27 -0.47 7.38
N ILE A 95 -10.09 -0.85 7.87
CA ILE A 95 -9.86 -2.14 8.55
C ILE A 95 -10.04 -2.05 10.08
N GLY A 96 -10.44 -0.89 10.60
CA GLY A 96 -10.65 -0.66 12.04
C GLY A 96 -9.36 -0.68 12.87
N PHE A 97 -8.20 -0.45 12.25
CA PHE A 97 -6.91 -0.42 12.94
C PHE A 97 -6.69 0.93 13.64
N LYS A 98 -6.31 0.89 14.91
CA LYS A 98 -5.89 2.07 15.68
C LYS A 98 -4.44 1.90 16.14
N PRO A 99 -3.54 2.83 15.82
CA PRO A 99 -2.13 2.75 16.18
C PRO A 99 -1.89 2.95 17.67
#